data_AF-A0A835PIW3-F1
#
_entry.id   AF-A0A835PIW3-F1
#
_cell.length_a   1.000
_cell.length_b   1.000
_cell.length_c   1.000
_cell.angle_alpha   90.00
_cell.angle_beta   90.00
_cell.angle_gamma   90.00
#
_symmetry.space_group_name_H-M   'P 1'
#
loop_
_entity.id
_entity.type
_entity.pdbx_description
1 polymer ?
#
loop_
_entity_poly.entity_id
_entity_poly.type
_entity_poly.pdbx_seq_one_letter_code
_entity_poly.pdbx_strand_id
1 'polypeptide(L)'
;MAVRSSSSILLFLPALFLSTSAASVSAHIGINYGQVANNLPSPSSVFPLLRCVGAGRVKLYDTDARVLGSFAGTDFEFIVGLPDQLVPKVRDPRRPLLD
;
A
#
# COMPACT_ATOMS: atom_id res chain seq x y z
N MET A 1 28.55 53.96 20.12
CA MET A 1 28.13 53.48 18.79
C MET A 1 27.39 52.17 19.00
N ALA A 2 26.05 52.21 19.04
CA ALA A 2 25.21 51.06 19.34
C ALA A 2 24.84 50.34 18.04
N VAL A 3 25.33 49.12 17.85
CA VAL A 3 24.84 48.23 16.80
C VAL A 3 23.60 47.53 17.35
N ARG A 4 22.44 47.90 16.81
CA ARG A 4 21.12 47.41 17.24
C ARG A 4 20.96 45.95 16.81
N SER A 5 20.81 45.10 17.82
CA SER A 5 20.17 43.78 17.85
C SER A 5 19.68 43.22 16.51
N SER A 6 20.40 42.22 16.00
CA SER A 6 19.97 41.35 14.89
C SER A 6 19.24 40.10 15.39
N SER A 7 18.29 40.25 16.33
CA SER A 7 17.56 39.11 16.92
C SER A 7 16.40 38.59 16.06
N SER A 8 16.05 39.26 14.95
CA SER A 8 14.86 38.89 14.16
C SER A 8 15.06 37.68 13.24
N ILE A 9 16.31 37.36 12.85
CA ILE A 9 16.59 36.26 11.89
C ILE A 9 16.57 34.88 12.58
N LEU A 10 16.89 34.81 13.88
CA LEU A 10 16.91 33.56 14.64
C LEU A 10 15.52 32.99 14.98
N LEU A 11 14.46 33.79 14.85
CA LEU A 11 13.07 33.35 15.08
C LEU A 11 12.40 32.77 13.82
N PHE A 12 12.99 32.90 12.64
CA PHE A 12 12.42 32.38 11.38
C PHE A 12 12.91 30.97 11.01
N LEU A 13 14.02 30.49 11.60
CA LEU A 13 14.58 29.18 11.30
C LEU A 13 13.76 27.96 11.79
N PRO A 14 13.00 28.00 12.91
CA PRO A 14 12.23 26.84 13.35
C PRO A 14 10.88 26.68 12.62
N ALA A 15 10.42 27.69 11.86
CA ALA A 15 9.14 27.64 11.15
C ALA A 15 9.21 26.83 9.83
N LEU A 16 10.40 26.63 9.26
CA LEU A 16 10.56 25.99 7.95
C LEU A 16 10.52 24.44 8.01
N PHE A 17 10.55 23.85 9.20
CA PHE A 17 10.60 22.39 9.38
C PHE A 17 9.30 21.75 9.89
N LEU A 18 8.20 22.50 9.98
CA LEU A 18 6.89 21.95 10.31
C LEU A 18 6.13 21.52 9.05
N SER A 19 6.77 20.70 8.22
CA SER A 19 6.04 19.95 7.19
C SER A 19 5.45 18.71 7.85
N THR A 20 4.40 18.90 8.66
CA THR A 20 3.57 17.78 9.12
C THR A 20 2.84 17.25 7.89
N SER A 21 3.42 16.22 7.26
CA SER A 21 2.66 15.34 6.38
C SER A 21 1.60 14.69 7.25
N ALA A 22 0.42 15.32 7.34
CA ALA A 22 -0.76 14.66 7.85
C ALA A 22 -0.98 13.48 6.90
N ALA A 23 -0.57 12.29 7.33
CA ALA A 23 -0.96 11.07 6.66
C ALA A 23 -2.49 11.05 6.75
N SER A 24 -3.16 11.46 5.68
CA SER A 24 -4.59 11.32 5.56
C SER A 24 -4.85 9.82 5.55
N VAL A 25 -5.18 9.27 6.71
CA VAL A 25 -5.72 7.92 6.83
C VAL A 25 -7.12 7.99 6.24
N SER A 26 -7.18 8.00 4.91
CA SER A 26 -8.41 7.82 4.18
C SER A 26 -8.91 6.42 4.53
N ALA A 27 -10.05 6.36 5.20
CA ALA A 27 -10.68 5.10 5.56
C ALA A 27 -11.21 4.42 4.28
N HIS A 28 -10.30 3.79 3.55
CA HIS A 28 -10.63 3.12 2.30
C HIS A 28 -11.39 1.82 2.57
N ILE A 29 -12.36 1.55 1.71
CA ILE A 29 -13.09 0.28 1.70
C ILE A 29 -12.12 -0.83 1.30
N GLY A 30 -12.25 -1.98 1.97
CA GLY A 30 -11.55 -3.21 1.62
C GLY A 30 -12.43 -4.11 0.76
N ILE A 31 -11.85 -4.69 -0.31
CA ILE A 31 -12.56 -5.60 -1.22
C ILE A 31 -11.79 -6.92 -1.36
N ASN A 32 -12.54 -8.03 -1.44
CA ASN A 32 -12.00 -9.33 -1.81
C ASN A 32 -11.90 -9.44 -3.34
N TYR A 33 -10.70 -9.67 -3.87
CA TYR A 33 -10.49 -9.86 -5.31
C TYR A 33 -10.34 -11.36 -5.62
N GLY A 34 -11.47 -12.01 -5.88
CA GLY A 34 -11.53 -13.41 -6.29
C GLY A 34 -11.16 -13.58 -7.77
N GLN A 35 -10.33 -14.59 -8.07
CA GLN A 35 -9.82 -14.86 -9.41
C GLN A 35 -10.40 -16.13 -10.07
N VAL A 36 -11.27 -16.86 -9.37
CA VAL A 36 -11.93 -18.07 -9.88
C VAL A 36 -13.18 -17.69 -10.68
N ALA A 37 -12.99 -17.33 -11.94
CA ALA A 37 -14.06 -17.04 -12.91
C ALA A 37 -13.50 -17.06 -14.35
N ASN A 38 -14.38 -16.99 -15.36
CA ASN A 38 -14.04 -17.15 -16.78
C ASN A 38 -14.22 -15.86 -17.62
N ASN A 39 -14.57 -14.74 -16.98
CA ASN A 39 -14.90 -13.48 -17.65
C ASN A 39 -14.35 -12.26 -16.90
N LEU A 40 -13.33 -12.45 -16.05
CA LEU A 40 -12.74 -11.35 -15.29
C LEU A 40 -11.90 -10.43 -16.20
N PRO A 41 -11.89 -9.12 -15.93
CA PRO A 41 -10.95 -8.20 -16.57
C PRO A 41 -9.50 -8.56 -16.21
N SER A 42 -8.56 -8.12 -17.03
CA SER A 42 -7.12 -8.26 -16.72
C SER A 42 -6.76 -7.49 -15.44
N PRO A 43 -5.73 -7.90 -14.68
CA PRO A 43 -5.36 -7.22 -13.43
C PRO A 43 -5.11 -5.72 -13.60
N SER A 44 -4.46 -5.31 -14.71
CA SER A 44 -4.26 -3.89 -15.06
C SER A 44 -5.56 -3.11 -15.29
N SER A 45 -6.62 -3.79 -15.72
CA SER A 45 -7.95 -3.19 -15.96
C SER A 45 -8.83 -3.15 -14.71
N VAL A 46 -8.41 -3.77 -13.59
CA VAL A 46 -9.16 -3.77 -12.33
C VAL A 46 -8.93 -2.49 -11.53
N PHE A 47 -7.76 -1.85 -11.65
CA PHE A 47 -7.40 -0.64 -10.91
C PHE A 47 -8.45 0.51 -11.04
N PRO A 48 -8.92 0.87 -12.25
CA PRO A 48 -9.96 1.90 -12.38
C PRO A 48 -11.28 1.52 -11.70
N LEU A 49 -11.63 0.23 -11.68
CA LEU A 49 -12.85 -0.26 -11.04
C LEU A 49 -12.76 -0.13 -9.52
N LEU A 50 -11.64 -0.53 -8.93
CA LEU A 50 -11.40 -0.40 -7.50
C LEU A 50 -11.43 1.05 -7.03
N ARG A 51 -10.82 1.96 -7.81
CA ARG A 51 -10.87 3.40 -7.56
C ARG A 51 -12.29 3.96 -7.62
N CYS A 52 -13.08 3.52 -8.61
CA CYS A 52 -14.47 3.96 -8.81
C CYS A 52 -15.35 3.64 -7.59
N VAL A 53 -15.15 2.48 -6.96
CA VAL A 53 -15.89 2.06 -5.75
C VAL A 53 -15.28 2.56 -4.44
N GLY A 54 -14.22 3.39 -4.49
CA GLY A 54 -13.56 3.94 -3.31
C GLY A 54 -12.73 2.93 -2.53
N ALA A 55 -12.36 1.81 -3.15
CA ALA A 55 -11.48 0.83 -2.54
C ALA A 55 -10.03 1.33 -2.53
N GLY A 56 -9.34 1.00 -1.45
CA GLY A 56 -7.89 1.23 -1.28
C GLY A 56 -7.20 0.05 -0.60
N ARG A 57 -7.97 -0.98 -0.22
CA ARG A 57 -7.46 -2.24 0.35
C ARG A 57 -8.00 -3.42 -0.45
N VAL A 58 -7.13 -4.35 -0.81
CA VAL A 58 -7.50 -5.54 -1.59
C VAL A 58 -7.01 -6.80 -0.90
N LYS A 59 -7.90 -7.77 -0.72
CA LYS A 59 -7.52 -9.11 -0.29
C LYS A 59 -7.42 -10.06 -1.49
N LEU A 60 -6.25 -10.66 -1.65
CA LEU A 60 -5.99 -11.77 -2.58
C LEU A 60 -6.01 -13.09 -1.83
N TYR A 61 -6.40 -14.16 -2.51
CA TYR A 61 -6.46 -15.52 -1.95
C TYR A 61 -5.28 -16.41 -2.40
N ASP A 62 -4.41 -15.88 -3.25
CA ASP A 62 -3.18 -16.51 -3.72
C ASP A 62 -2.04 -15.48 -3.79
N THR A 63 -0.88 -15.93 -4.26
CA THR A 63 0.34 -15.14 -4.43
C THR A 63 0.64 -14.87 -5.91
N ASP A 64 -0.38 -14.58 -6.74
CA ASP A 64 -0.16 -14.30 -8.17
C ASP A 64 0.68 -13.02 -8.38
N ALA A 65 1.94 -13.22 -8.77
CA ALA A 65 2.90 -12.14 -9.02
C ALA A 65 2.46 -11.20 -10.16
N ARG A 66 1.63 -11.67 -11.11
CA ARG A 66 1.10 -10.84 -12.19
C ARG A 66 0.13 -9.80 -11.66
N VAL A 67 -0.70 -10.19 -10.69
CA VAL A 67 -1.62 -9.26 -10.01
C VAL A 67 -0.82 -8.27 -9.20
N LEU A 68 0.02 -8.73 -8.27
CA LEU A 68 0.81 -7.84 -7.42
C LEU A 68 1.70 -6.89 -8.23
N GLY A 69 2.31 -7.39 -9.31
CA GLY A 69 3.11 -6.59 -10.23
C GLY A 69 2.30 -5.50 -10.94
N SER A 70 1.04 -5.76 -11.30
CA SER A 70 0.17 -4.76 -11.93
C SER A 70 -0.23 -3.61 -10.99
N PHE A 71 -0.12 -3.81 -9.68
CA PHE A 71 -0.39 -2.79 -8.66
C PHE A 71 0.88 -2.16 -8.07
N ALA A 72 2.06 -2.55 -8.56
CA ALA A 72 3.33 -2.00 -8.09
C ALA A 72 3.39 -0.48 -8.31
N GLY A 73 3.79 0.26 -7.26
CA GLY A 73 3.86 1.72 -7.29
C GLY A 73 2.51 2.43 -7.13
N THR A 74 1.41 1.70 -6.91
CA THR A 74 0.12 2.29 -6.51
C THR A 74 0.02 2.44 -5.00
N ASP A 75 -0.99 3.19 -4.55
CA ASP A 75 -1.36 3.43 -3.15
C ASP A 75 -2.30 2.36 -2.57
N PHE A 76 -2.57 1.28 -3.32
CA PHE A 76 -3.37 0.16 -2.84
C PHE A 76 -2.60 -0.68 -1.81
N GLU A 77 -3.23 -0.94 -0.67
CA GLU A 77 -2.73 -1.89 0.31
C GLU A 77 -3.28 -3.31 0.01
N PHE A 78 -2.45 -4.32 0.24
CA PHE A 78 -2.80 -5.71 -0.04
C PHE A 78 -2.75 -6.60 1.20
N ILE A 79 -3.75 -7.46 1.33
CA ILE A 79 -3.71 -8.66 2.18
C ILE A 79 -3.53 -9.84 1.23
N VAL A 80 -2.41 -10.56 1.36
CA VAL A 80 -2.11 -11.71 0.50
C VAL A 80 -2.34 -12.99 1.29
N GLY A 81 -3.35 -13.76 0.88
CA GLY A 81 -3.67 -15.05 1.47
C GLY A 81 -2.65 -16.11 1.11
N LEU A 82 -2.27 -16.93 2.09
CA LEU A 82 -1.57 -18.18 1.83
C LEU A 82 -2.62 -19.26 1.50
N PRO A 83 -2.52 -19.94 0.33
CA PRO A 83 -3.36 -21.09 0.03
C PRO A 83 -3.27 -22.18 1.10
N ASP A 84 -4.40 -22.78 1.45
CA ASP A 84 -4.50 -23.80 2.51
C ASP A 84 -3.54 -24.98 2.28
N GLN A 85 -3.31 -25.36 1.01
CA GLN A 85 -2.38 -26.43 0.64
C GLN A 85 -0.92 -26.14 1.02
N LEU A 86 -0.56 -24.86 1.18
CA LEU A 86 0.78 -24.44 1.57
C LEU A 86 0.95 -24.26 3.08
N VAL A 87 -0.14 -24.24 3.87
CA VAL A 87 -0.10 -24.10 5.34
C VAL A 87 0.81 -25.16 6.00
N PRO A 88 0.83 -26.44 5.58
CA PRO A 88 1.77 -27.41 6.14
C PRO A 88 3.24 -27.10 5.82
N LYS A 89 3.54 -26.45 4.68
CA LYS A 89 4.91 -26.14 4.26
C LYS A 89 5.54 -25.03 5.12
N VAL A 90 4.76 -24.05 5.57
CA VAL A 90 5.25 -22.93 6.40
C VAL A 90 5.62 -23.32 7.84
N ARG A 91 5.28 -24.54 8.27
CA ARG A 91 5.62 -25.03 9.61
C ARG A 91 7.12 -25.18 9.82
N ASP A 92 7.86 -25.45 8.74
CA ASP A 92 9.32 -25.57 8.76
C ASP A 92 9.95 -24.37 8.05
N PRO A 93 10.66 -23.47 8.77
CA PRO A 93 11.28 -22.30 8.16
C PRO A 93 12.42 -22.64 7.18
N ARG A 94 12.89 -23.90 7.15
CA ARG A 94 13.94 -24.37 6.24
C ARG A 94 13.38 -24.99 4.95
N ARG A 95 12.08 -25.22 4.88
CA ARG A 95 11.44 -25.84 3.73
C ARG A 95 11.02 -24.77 2.72
N PRO A 96 11.44 -24.87 1.44
CA PRO A 96 10.98 -23.94 0.40
C PRO A 96 9.46 -23.99 0.22
N LEU A 97 8.84 -22.81 -0.01
CA LEU A 97 7.41 -22.70 -0.31
C LEU A 97 7.10 -23.01 -1.79
N LEU A 98 8.04 -22.71 -2.66
CA LEU A 98 8.02 -23.00 -4.09
C LEU A 98 9.00 -24.16 -4.33
N ASP A 99 8.52 -25.21 -5.00
CA ASP A 99 9.38 -26.26 -5.56
C ASP A 99 9.91 -25.80 -6.93
#